data_AF-A0A7K7STV9-F1
#
_entry.id   AF-A0A7K7STV9-F1
#
_cell.length_a   1.000
_cell.length_b   1.000
_cell.length_c   1.000
_cell.angle_alpha   90.00
_cell.angle_beta   90.00
_cell.angle_gamma   90.00
#
_symmetry.space_group_name_H-M   'P 1'
#
loop_
_entity.id
_entity.type
_entity.pdbx_description
1 polymer ?
#
loop_
_entity_poly.entity_id
_entity_poly.type
_entity_poly.pdbx_seq_one_letter_code
_entity_poly.pdbx_strand_id
1 'polypeptide(L)'
;MDTAHPVTTFGTDDTVQFFKSQRFSKSVFLMRYRGPSDSNDPKIFFIYDLRLDNFAVPVEETKHAFIPLAMVKQNHYIYKVKSQIALLGRNRPRQACSLCVEVFYSIL
;
A
#
# COMPACT_ATOMS: atom_id res chain seq x y z
N MET A 1 -4.70 -17.34 11.34
CA MET A 1 -3.31 -17.05 10.92
C MET A 1 -3.22 -17.59 9.51
N ASP A 2 -3.46 -16.74 8.51
CA ASP A 2 -3.84 -17.18 7.16
C ASP A 2 -2.78 -16.78 6.11
N THR A 3 -1.57 -16.45 6.58
CA THR A 3 -0.43 -16.06 5.73
C THR A 3 0.40 -17.30 5.42
N ALA A 4 0.57 -17.58 4.13
CA ALA A 4 1.47 -18.60 3.64
C ALA A 4 2.76 -17.96 3.12
N HIS A 5 3.86 -18.69 3.20
CA HIS A 5 5.16 -18.31 2.66
C HIS A 5 5.60 -19.32 1.61
N PRO A 6 5.00 -19.32 0.40
CA PRO A 6 5.45 -20.17 -0.69
C PRO A 6 6.92 -19.91 -1.03
N VAL A 7 7.65 -21.00 -1.28
CA VAL A 7 8.99 -21.00 -1.83
C VAL A 7 8.91 -21.54 -3.25
N THR A 8 9.36 -20.78 -4.23
CA THR A 8 9.40 -21.19 -5.64
C THR A 8 10.84 -21.28 -6.11
N THR A 9 11.08 -22.21 -7.04
CA THR A 9 12.39 -22.45 -7.64
C THR A 9 12.26 -22.56 -9.15
N PHE A 10 13.26 -22.08 -9.89
CA PHE A 10 13.31 -22.18 -11.35
C PHE A 10 14.67 -22.72 -11.80
N GLY A 11 14.67 -23.63 -12.77
CA GLY A 11 15.87 -24.25 -13.34
C GLY A 11 15.65 -24.55 -14.83
N THR A 12 16.73 -24.63 -15.60
CA THR A 12 16.72 -24.85 -17.05
C THR A 12 16.74 -26.32 -17.46
N ASP A 13 16.80 -27.23 -16.49
CA ASP A 13 16.99 -28.67 -16.70
C ASP A 13 16.05 -29.44 -15.77
N ASP A 14 15.70 -30.69 -16.09
CA ASP A 14 14.73 -31.51 -15.34
C ASP A 14 15.24 -31.95 -13.94
N THR A 15 16.42 -31.47 -13.56
CA THR A 15 17.06 -31.73 -12.27
C THR A 15 16.72 -30.64 -11.26
N VAL A 16 16.34 -31.06 -10.04
CA VAL A 16 15.98 -30.12 -8.96
C VAL A 16 17.26 -29.48 -8.40
N GLN A 17 17.73 -28.40 -9.03
CA GLN A 17 18.91 -27.66 -8.61
C GLN A 17 18.52 -26.49 -7.70
N PHE A 18 18.90 -26.60 -6.43
CA PHE A 18 18.44 -25.74 -5.35
C PHE A 18 19.42 -24.59 -5.03
N PHE A 19 19.89 -23.86 -6.04
CA PHE A 19 20.81 -22.76 -5.81
C PHE A 19 20.12 -21.56 -5.13
N LYS A 20 20.85 -20.90 -4.23
CA LYS A 20 20.33 -19.76 -3.43
C LYS A 20 19.85 -18.59 -4.31
N SER A 21 20.42 -18.41 -5.51
CA SER A 21 20.03 -17.40 -6.49
C SER A 21 18.74 -17.75 -7.25
N GLN A 22 18.28 -19.01 -7.19
CA GLN A 22 17.14 -19.53 -7.95
C GLN A 22 15.91 -19.79 -7.06
N ARG A 23 15.98 -19.45 -5.77
CA ARG A 23 14.90 -19.59 -4.79
C ARG A 23 14.28 -18.24 -4.47
N PHE A 24 12.96 -18.15 -4.59
CA PHE A 24 12.20 -16.98 -4.17
C PHE A 24 11.20 -17.37 -3.10
N SER A 25 11.07 -16.54 -2.07
CA SER A 25 10.01 -16.64 -1.07
C SER A 25 9.15 -15.39 -1.14
N LYS A 26 7.83 -15.55 -1.08
CA LYS A 26 6.88 -14.44 -1.04
C LYS A 26 5.81 -14.73 -0.01
N SER A 27 5.40 -13.73 0.74
CA SER A 27 4.26 -13.85 1.66
C SER A 27 2.96 -13.61 0.92
N VAL A 28 1.99 -14.49 1.08
CA VAL A 28 0.67 -14.40 0.44
C VAL A 28 -0.42 -14.74 1.46
N PHE A 29 -1.51 -13.98 1.47
CA PHE A 29 -2.71 -14.34 2.23
C PHE A 29 -3.45 -15.46 1.50
N LEU A 30 -3.51 -16.66 2.11
CA LEU A 30 -4.05 -17.86 1.48
C LEU A 30 -5.58 -17.83 1.42
N MET A 31 -6.21 -17.26 2.45
CA MET A 31 -7.65 -17.04 2.52
C MET A 31 -7.94 -15.56 2.31
N ARG A 32 -8.45 -15.22 1.12
CA ARG A 32 -8.90 -13.85 0.83
C ARG A 32 -10.41 -13.79 1.05
N TYR A 33 -10.82 -13.24 2.19
CA TYR A 33 -12.22 -12.90 2.41
C TYR A 33 -12.62 -11.80 1.41
N ARG A 34 -13.63 -12.07 0.58
CA ARG A 34 -14.30 -11.05 -0.23
C ARG A 34 -15.64 -10.75 0.42
N GLY A 35 -15.76 -9.57 1.00
CA GLY A 35 -17.01 -9.12 1.62
C GLY A 35 -17.98 -8.59 0.56
N PRO A 36 -19.29 -8.51 0.87
CA PRO A 36 -20.27 -7.83 0.00
C PRO A 36 -19.95 -6.32 -0.19
N SER A 37 -19.13 -5.74 0.69
CA SER A 37 -18.57 -4.40 0.52
C SER A 37 -17.55 -4.29 -0.61
N ASP A 38 -16.93 -5.41 -1.04
CA ASP A 38 -15.94 -5.40 -2.12
C ASP A 38 -16.60 -5.38 -3.52
N SER A 39 -17.91 -5.59 -3.62
CA SER A 39 -18.63 -5.73 -4.90
C SER A 39 -19.47 -4.53 -5.32
N ASN A 40 -19.84 -3.64 -4.40
CA ASN A 40 -20.70 -2.49 -4.70
C ASN A 40 -20.05 -1.18 -4.25
N ASP A 41 -19.29 -0.56 -5.14
CA ASP A 41 -18.88 0.83 -4.97
C ASP A 41 -20.15 1.71 -4.88
N PRO A 42 -20.17 2.75 -4.01
CA PRO A 42 -21.29 3.66 -3.91
C PRO A 42 -21.54 4.39 -5.24
N LYS A 43 -22.80 4.72 -5.53
CA LYS A 43 -23.17 5.44 -6.78
C LYS A 43 -22.55 6.84 -6.88
N ILE A 44 -22.35 7.50 -5.75
CA ILE A 44 -21.76 8.84 -5.66
C ILE A 44 -20.63 8.78 -4.65
N PHE A 45 -19.41 9.06 -5.11
CA PHE A 45 -18.25 9.19 -4.23
C PHE A 45 -17.29 10.29 -4.66
N PHE A 46 -16.53 10.78 -3.68
CA PHE A 46 -15.47 11.75 -3.86
C PHE A 46 -14.14 11.13 -3.45
N ILE A 47 -13.09 11.41 -4.24
CA ILE A 47 -11.73 10.99 -3.96
C ILE A 47 -10.96 12.19 -3.42
N TYR A 48 -10.37 12.04 -2.25
CA TYR A 48 -9.43 13.03 -1.71
C TYR A 48 -8.05 12.41 -1.66
N ASP A 49 -7.11 13.08 -2.30
CA ASP A 49 -5.70 12.69 -2.32
C ASP A 49 -4.98 13.42 -1.18
N LEU A 50 -4.77 12.70 -0.08
CA LEU A 50 -4.09 13.21 1.09
C LEU A 50 -2.60 12.92 0.95
N ARG A 51 -1.82 13.94 0.59
CA ARG A 51 -0.38 13.81 0.36
C ARG A 51 0.44 14.47 1.46
N LEU A 52 1.51 13.79 1.84
CA LEU A 52 2.55 14.37 2.67
C LEU A 52 3.77 14.69 1.81
N ASP A 53 3.86 15.93 1.33
CA ASP A 53 4.96 16.36 0.49
C ASP A 53 6.20 16.73 1.31
N ASN A 54 7.39 16.45 0.76
CA ASN A 54 8.68 16.87 1.32
C ASN A 54 8.93 16.46 2.78
N PHE A 55 8.37 15.33 3.22
CA PHE A 55 8.63 14.81 4.55
C PHE A 55 10.04 14.24 4.67
N ALA A 56 10.92 15.00 5.33
CA ALA A 56 12.27 14.53 5.62
C ALA A 56 12.22 13.40 6.66
N VAL A 57 12.54 12.18 6.22
CA VAL A 57 12.71 11.00 7.07
C VAL A 57 14.17 10.97 7.55
N PRO A 58 14.45 11.05 8.87
CA PRO A 58 15.80 10.93 9.40
C PRO A 58 16.30 9.49 9.27
N VAL A 59 17.62 9.31 9.22
CA VAL A 59 18.25 7.99 9.01
C VAL A 59 18.23 7.15 10.28
N GLU A 60 18.43 7.79 11.45
CA GLU A 60 18.55 7.07 12.72
C GLU A 60 17.24 6.90 13.51
N GLU A 61 16.17 7.65 13.20
CA GLU A 61 14.98 7.72 14.05
C GLU A 61 13.65 7.52 13.31
N THR A 62 12.62 7.08 14.05
CA THR A 62 11.25 6.97 13.52
C THR A 62 10.54 8.32 13.61
N LYS A 63 10.14 8.87 12.46
CA LYS A 63 9.40 10.13 12.39
C LYS A 63 7.93 9.88 12.07
N HIS A 64 7.05 10.48 12.86
CA HIS A 64 5.60 10.41 12.68
C HIS A 64 5.08 11.74 12.13
N ALA A 65 4.02 11.69 11.31
CA ALA A 65 3.36 12.85 10.75
C ALA A 65 1.85 12.72 10.86
N PHE A 66 1.16 13.84 11.01
CA PHE A 66 -0.29 13.93 10.94
C PHE A 66 -0.69 14.58 9.62
N ILE A 67 -1.65 13.99 8.93
CA ILE A 67 -2.22 14.55 7.70
C ILE A 67 -3.65 15.02 8.02
N PRO A 68 -3.96 16.32 7.89
CA PRO A 68 -5.30 16.81 8.13
C PRO A 68 -6.26 16.27 7.05
N LEU A 69 -7.46 15.86 7.46
CA LEU A 69 -8.52 15.52 6.52
C LEU A 69 -8.99 16.78 5.79
N ALA A 70 -9.41 16.63 4.53
CA ALA A 70 -9.96 17.72 3.76
C ALA A 70 -11.21 18.29 4.46
N MET A 71 -11.25 19.62 4.64
CA MET A 71 -12.42 20.28 5.21
C MET A 71 -13.56 20.25 4.20
N VAL A 72 -14.58 19.47 4.51
CA VAL A 72 -15.75 19.22 3.68
C VAL A 72 -16.98 19.84 4.34
N LYS A 73 -17.86 20.47 3.54
CA LYS A 73 -19.05 21.17 4.06
C LYS A 73 -20.14 20.21 4.57
N GLN A 74 -20.14 18.98 4.10
CA GLN A 74 -21.10 17.95 4.47
C GLN A 74 -20.39 16.79 5.17
N ASN A 75 -21.10 16.08 6.04
CA ASN A 75 -20.55 14.92 6.71
C ASN A 75 -20.48 13.75 5.73
N HIS A 76 -19.35 13.04 5.72
CA HIS A 76 -19.11 11.94 4.80
C HIS A 76 -18.53 10.73 5.52
N TYR A 77 -18.88 9.53 5.04
CA TYR A 77 -18.29 8.28 5.53
C TYR A 77 -17.12 7.85 4.65
N ILE A 78 -16.00 7.47 5.29
CA ILE A 78 -14.87 6.85 4.59
C ILE A 78 -15.27 5.42 4.22
N TYR A 79 -15.44 5.18 2.92
CA TYR A 79 -15.81 3.87 2.39
C TYR A 79 -14.60 3.03 1.99
N LYS A 80 -13.55 3.68 1.46
CA LYS A 80 -12.34 2.99 0.98
C LYS A 80 -11.12 3.86 1.19
N VAL A 81 -9.99 3.22 1.49
CA VAL A 81 -8.69 3.86 1.64
C VAL A 81 -7.70 3.11 0.77
N LYS A 82 -6.93 3.84 -0.04
CA LYS A 82 -5.78 3.28 -0.76
C LYS A 82 -4.53 4.04 -0.37
N SER A 83 -3.45 3.32 -0.13
CA SER A 83 -2.12 3.89 0.08
C SER A 83 -1.32 3.87 -1.22
N GLN A 84 -0.60 4.95 -1.47
CA GLN A 84 0.43 5.05 -2.48
C GLN A 84 1.69 5.59 -1.83
N ILE A 85 2.82 5.02 -2.18
CA ILE A 85 4.12 5.42 -1.67
C ILE A 85 4.96 5.80 -2.89
N ALA A 86 5.39 7.06 -2.97
CA ALA A 86 6.36 7.50 -3.95
C ALA A 86 7.70 7.77 -3.24
N LEU A 87 8.74 7.04 -3.68
CA LEU A 87 10.12 7.28 -3.27
C LEU A 87 10.74 8.26 -4.27
N LEU A 88 10.83 9.54 -3.90
CA LEU A 88 11.45 10.56 -4.74
C LEU A 88 12.95 10.63 -4.48
N GLY A 89 13.76 10.08 -5.39
CA GLY A 89 15.19 10.37 -5.45
C GLY A 89 16.05 9.28 -6.10
N ARG A 90 16.63 9.58 -7.27
CA ARG A 90 17.68 8.75 -7.89
C ARG A 90 19.11 9.18 -7.52
N ASN A 91 19.31 10.31 -6.82
CA ASN A 91 20.65 10.89 -6.55
C ASN A 91 20.78 11.91 -5.38
N ARG A 92 19.92 11.87 -4.35
CA ARG A 92 20.18 12.61 -3.08
C ARG A 92 19.75 11.76 -1.88
N PRO A 93 20.49 11.74 -0.76
CA PRO A 93 20.17 10.92 0.41
C PRO A 93 18.98 11.41 1.24
N ARG A 94 18.26 12.46 0.78
CA ARG A 94 17.04 12.93 1.43
C ARG A 94 15.85 12.31 0.72
N GLN A 95 15.52 11.08 1.12
CA GLN A 95 14.34 10.37 0.67
C GLN A 95 13.10 11.16 1.12
N ALA A 96 12.48 11.89 0.20
CA ALA A 96 11.15 12.42 0.41
C ALA A 96 10.18 11.28 0.09
N CYS A 97 9.60 10.69 1.14
CA CYS A 97 8.50 9.75 0.99
C CYS A 97 7.21 10.57 0.86
N SER A 98 6.61 10.57 -0.33
CA SER A 98 5.22 11.00 -0.45
C SER A 98 4.35 9.81 -0.14
N LEU A 99 3.68 9.84 1.01
CA LEU A 99 2.54 8.96 1.27
C LEU A 99 1.31 9.68 0.74
N CYS A 100 0.72 9.14 -0.32
CA CYS A 100 -0.57 9.58 -0.81
C CYS A 100 -1.62 8.59 -0.31
N VAL A 101 -2.65 9.09 0.35
CA VAL A 101 -3.79 8.28 0.77
C VAL A 101 -5.00 8.75 -0.01
N GLU A 102 -5.52 7.89 -0.90
CA GLU A 102 -6.79 8.13 -1.55
C GLU A 102 -7.90 7.70 -0.61
N VAL A 103 -8.67 8.67 -0.11
CA VAL A 103 -9.85 8.44 0.71
C VAL A 103 -11.08 8.60 -0.16
N PHE A 104 -11.91 7.57 -0.21
CA PHE A 104 -13.17 7.55 -0.94
C PHE A 104 -14.31 7.79 0.04
N TYR A 105 -15.11 8.82 -0.21
CA TYR A 105 -16.24 9.19 0.63
C TYR A 105 -17.56 8.92 -0.08
N SER A 106 -18.54 8.37 0.64
CA SER A 106 -19.92 8.22 0.16
C SER A 106 -20.84 9.28 0.76
N ILE A 107 -21.78 9.79 -0.03
CA ILE A 107 -22.95 10.56 0.45
C ILE A 107 -24.14 9.59 0.53
N LEU A 108 -24.84 9.59 1.66
CA LEU A 108 -26.11 8.86 1.87
C LEU A 108 -27.29 9.77 1.55
#